data_AF-A0A7R9GH08-F1
#
_entry.id   AF-A0A7R9GH08-F1
#
_cell.length_a   1.000
_cell.length_b   1.000
_cell.length_c   1.000
_cell.angle_alpha   90.00
_cell.angle_beta   90.00
_cell.angle_gamma   90.00
#
_symmetry.space_group_name_H-M   'P 1'
#
loop_
_entity.id
_entity.type
_entity.pdbx_description
1 polymer ?
#
loop_
_entity_poly.entity_id
_entity_poly.type
_entity_poly.pdbx_seq_one_letter_code
_entity_poly.pdbx_strand_id
1 'polypeptide(L)'
;MKGAKLPVTITGLLLEGCRFDGASLRDNAADSATISPLPSVTIAWVPQDSAVIYESRNTVWLPVYMDLRRNNMLMKLALPSGGEVSHWLQAGVAIFLNG
;
A
#
# COMPACT_ATOMS: atom_id res chain seq x y z
N MET A 1 6.60 -15.21 6.44
CA MET A 1 5.80 -15.81 5.34
C MET A 1 6.04 -17.32 5.32
N LYS A 2 5.26 -18.12 6.06
CA LYS A 2 5.36 -19.59 5.97
C LYS A 2 4.60 -20.05 4.72
N GLY A 3 5.24 -20.82 3.84
CA GLY A 3 4.62 -21.39 2.63
C GLY A 3 4.84 -20.61 1.32
N ALA A 4 5.44 -19.42 1.37
CA ALA A 4 5.82 -18.66 0.17
C ALA A 4 7.06 -19.29 -0.50
N LYS A 5 6.91 -19.82 -1.71
CA LYS A 5 8.02 -20.47 -2.44
C LYS A 5 8.91 -19.49 -3.21
N LEU A 6 8.40 -18.31 -3.57
CA LEU A 6 9.12 -17.32 -4.38
C LEU A 6 8.69 -15.89 -4.01
N PRO A 7 9.30 -15.27 -2.99
CA PRO A 7 9.07 -13.87 -2.68
C PRO A 7 9.78 -12.95 -3.68
N VAL A 8 9.13 -11.84 -4.03
CA VAL A 8 9.67 -10.77 -4.87
C VAL A 8 9.62 -9.47 -4.08
N THR A 9 10.73 -8.74 -4.04
CA THR A 9 10.78 -7.40 -3.44
C THR A 9 10.61 -6.35 -4.53
N ILE A 10 9.59 -5.52 -4.40
CA ILE A 10 9.34 -4.36 -5.24
C ILE A 10 9.84 -3.13 -4.48
N THR A 11 10.64 -2.30 -5.15
CA THR A 11 11.21 -1.07 -4.59
C THR A 11 10.75 0.13 -5.42
N GLY A 12 10.91 1.34 -4.87
CA GLY A 12 10.58 2.57 -5.60
C GLY A 12 9.09 2.82 -5.80
N LEU A 13 8.21 2.16 -5.04
CA LEU A 13 6.78 2.46 -5.07
C LEU A 13 6.53 3.89 -4.57
N LEU A 14 5.50 4.54 -5.13
CA LEU A 14 5.10 5.89 -4.76
C LEU A 14 3.70 5.85 -4.15
N LEU A 15 3.40 6.77 -3.23
CA LEU A 15 2.15 6.90 -2.49
C LEU A 15 1.62 8.33 -2.61
N GLU A 16 0.35 8.46 -2.98
CA GLU A 16 -0.37 9.73 -3.05
C GLU A 16 -1.55 9.74 -2.07
N GLY A 17 -1.88 10.93 -1.56
CA GLY A 17 -3.03 11.15 -0.69
C GLY A 17 -2.78 10.89 0.79
N CYS A 18 -1.65 10.30 1.15
CA CYS A 18 -1.19 10.16 2.53
C CYS A 18 0.33 9.93 2.60
N ARG A 19 0.86 9.87 3.82
CA ARG A 19 2.24 9.46 4.10
C ARG A 19 2.26 8.14 4.87
N PHE A 20 3.34 7.37 4.75
CA PHE A 20 3.54 6.14 5.51
C PHE A 20 4.69 6.33 6.50
N ASP A 21 4.44 6.13 7.79
CA ASP A 21 5.44 6.37 8.85
C ASP A 21 6.31 5.15 9.19
N GLY A 22 6.16 4.07 8.42
CA GLY A 22 6.82 2.78 8.66
C GLY A 22 5.98 1.80 9.47
N ALA A 23 4.93 2.27 10.16
CA ALA A 23 3.99 1.43 10.89
C ALA A 23 2.58 1.49 10.30
N SER A 24 2.11 2.68 9.90
CA SER A 24 0.78 2.88 9.35
C SER A 24 0.67 4.12 8.44
N LEU A 25 -0.48 4.26 7.79
CA LEU A 25 -0.83 5.49 7.09
C LEU A 25 -1.03 6.66 8.07
N ARG A 26 -0.68 7.86 7.61
CA ARG A 26 -0.86 9.14 8.30
C ARG A 26 -1.31 10.21 7.31
N ASP A 27 -2.05 11.19 7.79
CA ASP A 27 -2.43 12.35 6.98
C ASP A 27 -1.19 13.13 6.51
N ASN A 28 -1.35 13.84 5.40
CA ASN A 28 -0.34 14.79 4.95
C ASN A 28 -0.36 16.05 5.84
N ALA A 29 0.82 16.62 6.08
CA ALA A 29 0.95 17.97 6.64
C ALA A 29 0.83 19.03 5.53
N ALA A 30 0.67 20.30 5.90
CA ALA A 30 0.50 21.40 4.96
C ALA A 30 1.68 21.57 3.98
N ASP A 31 2.87 21.14 4.39
CA ASP A 31 4.13 21.18 3.64
C ASP A 31 4.53 19.81 3.05
N SER A 32 3.66 18.79 3.16
CA SER A 32 3.95 17.47 2.61
C SER A 32 3.96 17.46 1.10
N ALA A 33 4.87 16.68 0.52
CA ALA A 33 4.89 16.43 -0.91
C ALA A 33 3.58 15.75 -1.36
N THR A 34 3.10 16.10 -2.56
CA THR A 34 1.91 15.47 -3.17
C THR A 34 2.09 13.95 -3.34
N ILE A 35 3.32 13.53 -3.63
CA ILE A 35 3.72 12.13 -3.80
C ILE A 35 4.87 11.85 -2.84
N SER A 36 4.77 10.75 -2.09
CA SER A 36 5.80 10.30 -1.16
C SER A 36 6.31 8.90 -1.53
N PRO A 37 7.58 8.57 -1.27
CA PRO A 37 8.08 7.22 -1.50
C PRO A 37 7.50 6.25 -0.48
N LEU A 38 7.13 5.06 -0.93
CA LEU A 38 6.75 3.94 -0.08
C LEU A 38 7.97 3.04 0.17
N PRO A 39 8.13 2.45 1.37
CA PRO A 39 9.17 1.45 1.60
C PRO A 39 9.05 0.26 0.66
N SER A 40 10.16 -0.45 0.46
CA SER A 40 10.19 -1.69 -0.33
C SER A 40 9.16 -2.70 0.20
N VAL A 41 8.38 -3.29 -0.69
CA VAL A 41 7.33 -4.25 -0.37
C VAL A 41 7.75 -5.63 -0.86
N THR A 42 7.65 -6.63 0.00
CA THR A 42 7.86 -8.03 -0.39
C THR A 42 6.52 -8.70 -0.63
N ILE A 43 6.33 -9.21 -1.84
CA ILE A 43 5.11 -9.90 -2.27
C ILE A 43 5.44 -11.36 -2.53
N ALA A 44 4.55 -12.25 -2.12
CA ALA A 44 4.67 -13.67 -2.44
C ALA A 44 3.28 -14.30 -2.59
N TRP A 45 3.20 -15.34 -3.40
CA TRP A 45 2.04 -16.22 -3.42
C TRP A 45 2.04 -17.09 -2.16
N VAL A 46 0.93 -17.06 -1.43
CA VAL A 46 0.72 -17.84 -0.21
C VAL A 46 -0.58 -18.63 -0.32
N PRO A 47 -0.65 -19.86 0.25
CA PRO A 47 -1.90 -20.59 0.40
C PRO A 47 -2.95 -19.80 1.19
N GLN A 48 -4.23 -19.98 0.85
CA GLN A 48 -5.34 -19.24 1.48
C GLN A 48 -5.47 -19.49 3.00
N ASP A 49 -5.08 -20.67 3.45
CA ASP A 49 -5.07 -21.13 4.84
C ASP A 49 -3.82 -20.70 5.62
N SER A 50 -2.89 -19.99 4.98
CA SER A 50 -1.71 -19.45 5.66
C SER A 50 -2.08 -18.32 6.63
N ALA A 51 -1.31 -18.18 7.71
CA ALA A 51 -1.51 -17.12 8.68
C ALA A 51 -1.43 -15.74 8.01
N VAL A 52 -2.51 -14.95 8.14
CA VAL A 52 -2.57 -13.59 7.59
C VAL A 52 -1.52 -12.73 8.27
N ILE A 53 -0.72 -12.01 7.47
CA ILE A 53 0.42 -11.21 7.96
C ILE A 53 -0.04 -9.97 8.74
N TYR A 54 -1.26 -9.52 8.50
CA TYR A 54 -1.88 -8.36 9.15
C TYR A 54 -3.28 -8.70 9.67
N GLU A 55 -3.63 -8.23 10.86
CA GLU A 55 -5.00 -8.35 11.37
C GLU A 55 -5.96 -7.56 10.46
N SER A 56 -6.97 -8.25 9.92
CA SER A 56 -7.86 -7.70 8.86
C SER A 56 -8.58 -6.41 9.25
N ARG A 57 -8.77 -6.13 10.55
CA ARG A 57 -9.50 -4.96 11.03
C ARG A 57 -8.75 -3.64 10.88
N ASN A 58 -7.43 -3.66 10.75
CA ASN A 58 -6.59 -2.45 10.72
C ASN A 58 -5.84 -2.32 9.40
N THR A 59 -6.41 -2.81 8.30
CA THR A 59 -5.81 -2.74 6.97
C THR A 59 -6.75 -2.12 5.95
N VAL A 60 -6.18 -1.36 5.02
CA VAL A 60 -6.89 -0.82 3.87
C VAL A 60 -6.28 -1.37 2.59
N TRP A 61 -7.13 -1.79 1.65
CA TRP A 61 -6.73 -2.24 0.33
C TRP A 61 -6.64 -1.06 -0.63
N LEU A 62 -5.42 -0.70 -1.01
CA LEU A 62 -5.15 0.45 -1.88
C LEU A 62 -4.82 -0.02 -3.30
N PRO A 63 -5.34 0.67 -4.34
CA PRO A 63 -5.02 0.34 -5.71
C PRO A 63 -3.57 0.71 -6.04
N VAL A 64 -2.91 -0.15 -6.80
CA VAL A 64 -1.61 0.11 -7.44
C VAL A 64 -1.86 0.39 -8.91
N TYR A 65 -1.53 1.61 -9.37
CA TYR A 65 -1.62 2.01 -10.77
C TYR A 65 -0.25 1.98 -11.45
N MET A 66 -0.25 1.83 -12.78
CA MET A 66 0.95 1.92 -13.59
C MET A 66 1.62 3.30 -13.51
N ASP A 67 0.81 4.37 -13.52
CA ASP A 67 1.26 5.76 -13.51
C ASP A 67 0.21 6.67 -12.85
N LEU A 68 0.58 7.95 -12.66
CA LEU A 68 -0.25 8.98 -12.01
C LEU A 68 -1.57 9.30 -12.74
N ARG A 69 -1.75 8.82 -13.98
CA ARG A 69 -2.99 9.05 -14.75
C ARG A 69 -4.13 8.15 -14.30
N ARG A 70 -3.85 7.13 -13.47
CA ARG A 70 -4.84 6.20 -12.90
C ARG A 70 -5.66 5.43 -13.93
N ASN A 71 -5.15 5.27 -15.16
CA ASN A 71 -5.83 4.57 -16.25
C ASN A 71 -5.73 3.04 -16.15
N ASN A 72 -4.65 2.52 -15.56
CA ASN A 72 -4.33 1.10 -15.52
C ASN A 72 -4.08 0.64 -14.08
N MET A 73 -5.09 0.04 -13.44
CA MET A 73 -4.95 -0.58 -12.12
C MET A 73 -4.37 -1.99 -12.27
N LEU A 74 -3.25 -2.26 -11.62
CA LEU A 74 -2.51 -3.52 -11.72
C LEU A 74 -2.93 -4.52 -10.64
N MET A 75 -3.02 -4.06 -9.39
CA MET A 75 -3.36 -4.88 -8.23
C MET A 75 -3.84 -4.02 -7.06
N LYS A 76 -4.18 -4.66 -5.94
CA LYS A 76 -4.39 -3.98 -4.66
C LYS A 76 -3.39 -4.49 -3.62
N LEU A 77 -2.86 -3.58 -2.82
CA LEU A 77 -2.00 -3.91 -1.68
C LEU A 77 -2.70 -3.55 -0.38
N ALA A 78 -2.60 -4.42 0.63
CA ALA A 78 -3.07 -4.12 1.97
C ALA A 78 -1.96 -3.40 2.75
N LEU A 79 -2.26 -2.19 3.24
CA LEU A 79 -1.38 -1.45 4.16
C LEU A 79 -2.07 -1.26 5.53
N PRO A 80 -1.29 -1.18 6.62
CA PRO A 80 -1.85 -0.85 7.93
C PRO A 80 -2.49 0.55 7.94
N SER A 81 -3.78 0.62 8.27
CA SER A 81 -4.56 1.86 8.16
C SER A 81 -4.22 2.88 9.26
N GLY A 82 -3.81 2.44 10.45
CA GLY A 82 -3.52 3.35 11.58
C GLY A 82 -4.73 4.16 12.06
N GLY A 83 -5.94 3.80 11.61
CA GLY A 83 -7.15 4.58 11.78
C GLY A 83 -8.32 3.98 10.99
N GLU A 84 -9.35 4.79 10.79
CA GLU A 84 -10.58 4.38 10.12
C GLU A 84 -10.36 4.18 8.61
N VAL A 85 -10.87 3.09 8.05
CA VAL A 85 -10.58 2.68 6.66
C VAL A 85 -11.28 3.59 5.66
N SER A 86 -12.51 4.03 5.94
CA SER A 86 -13.29 4.89 5.05
C SER A 86 -12.62 6.25 4.84
N HIS A 87 -11.91 6.77 5.83
CA HIS A 87 -11.08 7.98 5.71
C HIS A 87 -10.10 7.88 4.53
N TRP A 88 -9.33 6.79 4.45
CA TRP A 88 -8.35 6.59 3.38
C TRP A 88 -8.99 6.35 2.00
N LEU A 89 -10.17 5.70 1.98
CA LEU A 89 -10.92 5.51 0.75
C LEU A 89 -11.48 6.84 0.22
N GLN A 90 -11.99 7.70 1.11
CA GLN A 90 -12.49 9.03 0.76
C GLN A 90 -11.37 9.98 0.35
N ALA A 91 -10.20 9.86 0.96
CA ALA A 91 -9.00 10.61 0.59
C ALA A 91 -8.40 10.18 -0.77
N GLY A 92 -8.90 9.10 -1.39
CA GLY A 92 -8.47 8.68 -2.72
C GLY A 92 -7.03 8.18 -2.78
N VAL A 93 -6.52 7.64 -1.65
CA VAL A 93 -5.15 7.15 -1.51
C VAL A 93 -4.84 6.10 -2.58
N ALA A 94 -3.68 6.22 -3.22
CA ALA A 94 -3.25 5.32 -4.28
C ALA A 94 -1.74 5.10 -4.28
N ILE A 95 -1.32 3.94 -4.79
CA ILE A 95 0.08 3.55 -4.96
C ILE A 95 0.40 3.55 -6.46
N PHE A 96 1.62 3.91 -6.82
CA PHE A 96 2.09 3.94 -8.20
C PHE A 96 3.42 3.21 -8.35
N LEU A 97 3.63 2.62 -9.52
CA LEU A 97 4.97 2.20 -9.93
C LEU A 97 5.79 3.43 -10.30
N ASN A 98 7.08 3.41 -9.97
CA ASN A 98 8.05 4.37 -10.49
C ASN A 98 8.79 3.70 -11.64
N GLY A 99 8.59 4.22 -12.85
CA GLY A 99 9.19 3.73 -14.10
C GLY A 99 10.45 4.48 -14.48
#